data_AF-A0A9P5NMK0-F1
#
_entry.id   AF-A0A9P5NMK0-F1
#
_cell.length_a   1.000
_cell.length_b   1.000
_cell.length_c   1.000
_cell.angle_alpha   90.00
_cell.angle_beta   90.00
_cell.angle_gamma   90.00
#
_symmetry.space_group_name_H-M   'P 1'
#
loop_
_entity.id
_entity.type
_entity.pdbx_description
1 polymer ?
#
loop_
_entity_poly.entity_id
_entity_poly.type
_entity_poly.pdbx_seq_one_letter_code
_entity_poly.pdbx_strand_id
1 'polypeptide(L)'
;MSYNDPTELELLGSPSLMSLQAYISNPERNTQDLRLPAFWRLVRSSPNLQSLMLDISRGGCVVKWDSPQQIQEWKRLASHFERTTVSRGNLPSSIRNLKINGGDLSEFKDNELSQLRHLDCSKYLPLQILPSLSSLAHLTLRGHYFNNETIDQLLLDCISLASLNVIGWRNCLKLDTIFTRHGSSLRALALHEFENADAANPRQVLSIEELHHVQDCCPHLKELSIDLNFPENPLPQTERLGTVIHQEIYDTLSTFTSLRRLQLNINWGISTYNKQRFDRPRKLLPLANEAFVKEVWTAINHGRPGSLRIQELRVSQGESQRSTGHGYPAGWVTWEQSSHHWLKATQSERDDEPDEISISSYRDIPDFSEDLWRECRW
;
A
#
# COMPACT_ATOMS: atom_id res chain seq x y z
N MET A 1 -9.55 -22.40 -15.47
CA MET A 1 -11.02 -22.46 -15.34
C MET A 1 -11.61 -22.79 -16.70
N SER A 2 -12.54 -23.73 -16.75
CA SER A 2 -13.33 -24.02 -17.95
C SER A 2 -14.53 -23.07 -18.01
N TYR A 3 -15.08 -22.83 -19.19
CA TYR A 3 -16.28 -21.99 -19.35
C TYR A 3 -17.54 -22.55 -18.65
N ASN A 4 -17.53 -23.87 -18.36
CA ASN A 4 -18.55 -24.61 -17.61
C ASN A 4 -18.07 -24.99 -16.20
N ASP A 5 -17.20 -24.20 -15.58
CA ASP A 5 -16.82 -24.44 -14.19
C ASP A 5 -18.08 -24.33 -13.30
N PRO A 6 -18.54 -25.41 -12.67
CA PRO A 6 -19.82 -25.42 -11.96
C PRO A 6 -19.80 -24.45 -10.78
N THR A 7 -18.66 -24.30 -10.10
CA THR A 7 -18.49 -23.35 -9.00
C THR A 7 -18.62 -21.91 -9.48
N GLU A 8 -18.06 -21.58 -10.64
CA GLU A 8 -18.25 -20.25 -11.23
C GLU A 8 -19.74 -20.00 -11.53
N LEU A 9 -20.41 -20.97 -12.14
CA LEU A 9 -21.83 -20.85 -12.51
C LEU A 9 -22.74 -20.70 -11.29
N GLU A 10 -22.45 -21.37 -10.17
CA GLU A 10 -23.18 -21.21 -8.89
C GLU A 10 -23.04 -19.81 -8.29
N LEU A 11 -21.90 -19.14 -8.55
CA LEU A 11 -21.66 -17.78 -8.07
C LEU A 11 -22.26 -16.71 -8.97
N LEU A 12 -22.59 -17.02 -10.23
CA LEU A 12 -23.18 -16.06 -11.17
C LEU A 12 -24.55 -15.57 -10.67
N GLY A 13 -24.66 -14.26 -10.45
CA GLY A 13 -25.89 -13.65 -9.94
C GLY A 13 -26.15 -13.91 -8.46
N SER A 14 -25.23 -14.57 -7.74
CA SER A 14 -25.40 -14.87 -6.33
C SER A 14 -25.48 -13.57 -5.51
N PRO A 15 -26.56 -13.33 -4.75
CA PRO A 15 -26.66 -12.19 -3.85
C PRO A 15 -25.75 -12.33 -2.63
N SER A 16 -25.22 -13.53 -2.37
CA SER A 16 -24.32 -13.80 -1.24
C SER A 16 -22.87 -13.45 -1.54
N LEU A 17 -22.51 -13.19 -2.80
CA LEU A 17 -21.15 -12.86 -3.19
C LEU A 17 -20.84 -11.37 -2.90
N MET A 18 -20.27 -11.10 -1.73
CA MET A 18 -19.94 -9.73 -1.26
C MET A 18 -18.49 -9.32 -1.52
N SER A 19 -17.57 -10.28 -1.65
CA SER A 19 -16.15 -10.03 -1.87
C SER A 19 -15.57 -11.00 -2.90
N LEU A 20 -14.69 -10.49 -3.76
CA LEU A 20 -14.01 -11.30 -4.77
C LEU A 20 -12.52 -10.94 -4.81
N GLN A 21 -11.67 -11.96 -4.70
CA GLN A 21 -10.23 -11.82 -4.81
C GLN A 21 -9.71 -12.74 -5.93
N ALA A 22 -8.84 -12.21 -6.79
CA ALA A 22 -8.16 -12.99 -7.81
C ALA A 22 -6.69 -12.59 -7.94
N TYR A 23 -5.84 -13.61 -8.14
CA TYR A 23 -4.45 -13.47 -8.54
C TYR A 23 -4.26 -14.15 -9.89
N ILE A 24 -3.94 -13.38 -10.93
CA ILE A 24 -3.89 -13.82 -12.31
C ILE A 24 -2.51 -13.50 -12.89
N SER A 25 -1.68 -14.54 -13.01
CA SER A 25 -0.36 -14.42 -13.63
C SER A 25 -0.43 -14.60 -15.14
N ASN A 26 0.16 -13.65 -15.86
CA ASN A 26 0.34 -13.63 -17.31
C ASN A 26 -0.94 -13.89 -18.12
N PRO A 27 -2.04 -13.15 -17.88
CA PRO A 27 -3.28 -13.38 -18.63
C PRO A 27 -3.10 -13.21 -20.15
N GLU A 28 -2.11 -12.42 -20.58
CA GLU A 28 -1.83 -12.16 -21.99
C GLU A 28 -0.93 -13.21 -22.66
N ARG A 29 -0.24 -14.09 -21.91
CA ARG A 29 0.72 -15.07 -22.48
C ARG A 29 0.13 -16.46 -22.68
N ASN A 30 -1.12 -16.65 -22.29
CA ASN A 30 -1.81 -17.92 -22.44
C ASN A 30 -3.21 -17.65 -22.96
N THR A 31 -3.37 -17.80 -24.27
CA THR A 31 -4.66 -17.67 -24.97
C THR A 31 -5.69 -18.73 -24.58
N GLN A 32 -5.33 -19.71 -23.74
CA GLN A 32 -6.26 -20.64 -23.08
C GLN A 32 -6.64 -20.20 -21.65
N ASP A 33 -5.99 -19.17 -21.11
CA ASP A 33 -6.31 -18.65 -19.78
C ASP A 33 -7.51 -17.69 -19.83
N LEU A 34 -8.66 -18.23 -19.46
CA LEU A 34 -9.94 -17.52 -19.42
C LEU A 34 -10.29 -17.04 -18.00
N ARG A 35 -9.34 -17.06 -17.04
CA ARG A 35 -9.58 -16.61 -15.66
C ARG A 35 -9.96 -15.13 -15.58
N LEU A 36 -9.33 -14.27 -16.38
CA LEU A 36 -9.64 -12.83 -16.38
C LEU A 36 -11.04 -12.53 -16.94
N PRO A 37 -11.45 -13.09 -18.11
CA PRO A 37 -12.85 -13.01 -18.56
C PRO A 37 -13.86 -13.57 -17.55
N ALA A 38 -13.58 -14.72 -16.93
CA ALA A 38 -14.44 -15.31 -15.89
C ALA A 38 -14.58 -14.40 -14.67
N PHE A 39 -13.49 -13.80 -14.21
CA PHE A 39 -13.49 -12.83 -13.13
C PHE A 39 -14.39 -11.64 -13.44
N TRP A 40 -14.25 -11.02 -14.61
CA TRP A 40 -15.10 -9.89 -14.99
C TRP A 40 -16.58 -10.25 -15.14
N ARG A 41 -16.87 -11.48 -15.60
CA ARG A 41 -18.23 -12.01 -15.64
C ARG A 41 -18.85 -12.05 -14.24
N LEU A 42 -18.11 -12.52 -13.23
CA LEU A 42 -18.55 -12.53 -11.84
C LEU A 42 -18.76 -11.11 -11.31
N VAL A 43 -17.78 -10.21 -11.51
CA VAL A 43 -17.89 -8.80 -11.08
C VAL A 43 -19.17 -8.16 -11.60
N ARG A 44 -19.46 -8.34 -12.88
CA ARG A 44 -20.63 -7.74 -13.54
C ARG A 44 -21.94 -8.43 -13.19
N SER A 45 -21.91 -9.70 -12.76
CA SER A 45 -23.12 -10.48 -12.46
C SER A 45 -23.58 -10.38 -11.00
N SER A 46 -22.70 -10.09 -10.04
CA SER A 46 -22.98 -10.34 -8.60
C SER A 46 -23.56 -9.14 -7.85
N PRO A 47 -24.89 -8.94 -7.72
CA PRO A 47 -25.50 -7.65 -7.36
C PRO A 47 -25.01 -6.99 -6.07
N ASN A 48 -24.53 -7.76 -5.10
CA ASN A 48 -24.10 -7.30 -3.78
C ASN A 48 -22.58 -7.25 -3.60
N LEU A 49 -21.79 -7.32 -4.68
CA LEU A 49 -20.33 -7.26 -4.58
C LEU A 49 -19.88 -5.88 -4.07
N GLN A 50 -19.22 -5.85 -2.91
CA GLN A 50 -18.75 -4.63 -2.25
C GLN A 50 -17.23 -4.48 -2.31
N SER A 51 -16.50 -5.59 -2.26
CA SER A 51 -15.04 -5.61 -2.19
C SER A 51 -14.45 -6.39 -3.36
N LEU A 52 -13.49 -5.79 -4.04
CA LEU A 52 -12.80 -6.38 -5.17
C LEU A 52 -11.29 -6.23 -5.01
N MET A 53 -10.58 -7.36 -5.09
CA MET A 53 -9.12 -7.38 -5.15
C MET A 53 -8.68 -8.17 -6.38
N LEU A 54 -8.01 -7.49 -7.30
CA LEU A 54 -7.47 -8.07 -8.52
C LEU A 54 -5.97 -7.81 -8.57
N ASP A 55 -5.17 -8.86 -8.58
CA ASP A 55 -3.74 -8.77 -8.83
C ASP A 55 -3.39 -9.48 -10.13
N ILE A 56 -2.92 -8.70 -11.10
CA ILE A 56 -2.43 -9.15 -12.39
C ILE A 56 -0.92 -8.96 -12.43
N SER A 57 -0.20 -10.07 -12.27
CA SER A 57 1.23 -10.11 -12.53
C SER A 57 1.46 -10.39 -14.02
N ARG A 58 1.98 -9.42 -14.74
CA ARG A 58 2.61 -9.66 -16.05
C ARG A 58 4.07 -10.02 -15.78
N GLY A 59 4.73 -10.88 -16.55
CA GLY A 59 6.17 -11.16 -16.40
C GLY A 59 6.59 -12.62 -16.24
N GLY A 60 7.89 -12.87 -16.33
CA GLY A 60 8.50 -14.20 -16.30
C GLY A 60 9.55 -14.33 -17.41
N CYS A 61 10.57 -15.18 -17.18
CA CYS A 61 11.77 -15.27 -18.03
C CYS A 61 11.52 -15.72 -19.48
N VAL A 62 10.30 -16.17 -19.81
CA VAL A 62 9.94 -16.66 -21.14
C VAL A 62 8.83 -15.79 -21.72
N VAL A 63 9.19 -14.89 -22.64
CA VAL A 63 8.23 -14.19 -23.49
C VAL A 63 7.80 -15.16 -24.58
N LYS A 64 6.55 -15.65 -24.50
CA LYS A 64 5.91 -16.31 -25.63
C LYS A 64 5.16 -15.25 -26.43
N TRP A 65 5.31 -15.31 -27.74
CA TRP A 65 4.51 -14.51 -28.66
C TRP A 65 3.35 -15.38 -29.13
N ASP A 66 2.14 -15.00 -28.79
CA ASP A 66 0.94 -15.67 -29.32
C ASP A 66 0.77 -15.31 -30.81
N SER A 67 0.35 -16.28 -31.61
CA SER A 67 0.03 -16.02 -33.01
C SER A 67 -1.25 -15.17 -33.11
N PRO A 68 -1.43 -14.41 -34.21
CA PRO A 68 -2.67 -13.67 -34.44
C PRO A 68 -3.94 -14.53 -34.34
N GLN A 69 -3.88 -15.81 -34.77
CA GLN A 69 -5.02 -16.74 -34.66
C GLN A 69 -5.33 -17.08 -33.20
N GLN A 70 -4.31 -17.30 -32.37
CA GLN A 70 -4.50 -17.58 -30.95
C GLN A 70 -5.11 -16.38 -30.22
N ILE A 71 -4.66 -15.17 -30.53
CA ILE A 71 -5.22 -13.92 -29.98
C ILE A 71 -6.69 -13.78 -30.39
N GLN A 72 -7.02 -14.04 -31.66
CA GLN A 72 -8.40 -13.97 -32.15
C GLN A 72 -9.29 -15.01 -31.48
N GLU A 73 -8.80 -16.23 -31.30
CA GLU A 73 -9.54 -17.30 -30.60
C GLU A 73 -9.78 -16.95 -29.13
N TRP A 74 -8.77 -16.43 -28.43
CA TRP A 74 -8.94 -15.94 -27.06
C TRP A 74 -10.00 -14.83 -26.98
N LYS A 75 -9.97 -13.85 -27.89
CA LYS A 75 -11.00 -12.80 -27.95
C LYS A 75 -12.39 -13.40 -28.16
N ARG A 76 -12.53 -14.36 -29.08
CA ARG A 76 -13.79 -15.06 -29.34
C ARG A 76 -14.31 -15.77 -28.08
N LEU A 77 -13.42 -16.44 -27.33
CA LEU A 77 -13.75 -17.11 -26.08
C LEU A 77 -14.08 -16.10 -24.97
N ALA A 78 -13.31 -15.02 -24.81
CA ALA A 78 -13.55 -13.96 -23.84
C ALA A 78 -14.93 -13.29 -24.06
N SER A 79 -15.30 -12.99 -25.32
CA SER A 79 -16.63 -12.44 -25.65
C SER A 79 -17.78 -13.41 -25.34
N HIS A 80 -17.52 -14.72 -25.18
CA HIS A 80 -18.54 -15.64 -24.67
C HIS A 80 -18.89 -15.32 -23.21
N PHE A 81 -17.91 -15.02 -22.37
CA PHE A 81 -18.15 -14.64 -20.97
C PHE A 81 -19.00 -13.37 -20.87
N GLU A 82 -18.70 -12.36 -21.69
CA GLU A 82 -19.50 -11.13 -21.78
C GLU A 82 -20.97 -11.42 -22.13
N ARG A 83 -21.22 -12.26 -23.15
CA ARG A 83 -22.59 -12.63 -23.55
C ARG A 83 -23.36 -13.42 -22.49
N THR A 84 -22.66 -14.22 -21.69
CA THR A 84 -23.25 -15.02 -20.61
C THR A 84 -23.32 -14.27 -19.27
N THR A 85 -22.91 -13.00 -19.23
CA THR A 85 -23.01 -12.18 -18.03
C THR A 85 -24.48 -11.95 -17.68
N VAL A 86 -24.86 -12.23 -16.43
CA VAL A 86 -26.22 -11.97 -15.96
C VAL A 86 -26.34 -10.47 -15.75
N SER A 87 -27.22 -9.82 -16.52
CA SER A 87 -27.42 -8.38 -16.39
C SER A 87 -27.99 -8.07 -15.01
N ARG A 88 -27.29 -7.24 -14.24
CA ARG A 88 -27.78 -6.65 -12.98
C ARG A 88 -28.93 -5.65 -13.20
N GLY A 89 -29.38 -5.43 -14.43
CA GLY A 89 -30.24 -4.31 -14.78
C GLY A 89 -29.54 -2.96 -14.55
N ASN A 90 -30.32 -1.91 -14.31
CA ASN A 90 -29.81 -0.57 -14.01
C ASN A 90 -29.44 -0.38 -12.53
N LEU A 91 -29.19 -1.46 -11.79
CA LEU A 91 -28.82 -1.35 -10.38
C LEU A 91 -27.41 -0.73 -10.26
N PRO A 92 -27.23 0.31 -9.43
CA PRO A 92 -25.91 0.88 -9.20
C PRO A 92 -25.00 -0.18 -8.57
N SER A 93 -23.71 -0.14 -8.92
CA SER A 93 -22.74 -1.03 -8.29
C SER A 93 -22.64 -0.73 -6.80
N SER A 94 -22.56 -1.79 -6.00
CA SER A 94 -22.27 -1.71 -4.57
C SER A 94 -20.77 -1.72 -4.25
N ILE A 95 -19.88 -1.68 -5.26
CA ILE A 95 -18.43 -1.75 -5.03
C ILE A 95 -17.99 -0.50 -4.27
N ARG A 96 -17.48 -0.72 -3.06
CA ARG A 96 -16.96 0.30 -2.14
C ARG A 96 -15.44 0.22 -2.01
N ASN A 97 -14.87 -0.96 -2.24
CA ASN A 97 -13.45 -1.23 -2.02
C ASN A 97 -12.86 -1.89 -3.26
N LEU A 98 -11.87 -1.24 -3.89
CA LEU A 98 -11.22 -1.73 -5.09
C LEU A 98 -9.69 -1.70 -4.94
N LYS A 99 -9.08 -2.86 -4.90
CA LYS A 99 -7.63 -3.02 -4.99
C LYS A 99 -7.28 -3.63 -6.34
N ILE A 100 -6.58 -2.90 -7.19
CA ILE A 100 -6.18 -3.34 -8.52
C ILE A 100 -4.68 -3.19 -8.72
N ASN A 101 -4.01 -4.32 -8.89
CA ASN A 101 -2.61 -4.40 -9.24
C ASN A 101 -2.48 -4.88 -10.69
N GLY A 102 -1.91 -4.07 -11.58
CA GLY A 102 -1.64 -4.49 -12.97
C GLY A 102 -2.82 -4.59 -13.93
N GLY A 103 -4.05 -4.33 -13.47
CA GLY A 103 -5.26 -4.19 -14.30
C GLY A 103 -5.53 -2.75 -14.76
N ASP A 104 -6.50 -2.59 -15.67
CA ASP A 104 -6.94 -1.30 -16.18
C ASP A 104 -8.25 -0.89 -15.51
N LEU A 105 -8.29 0.32 -14.93
CA LEU A 105 -9.50 0.88 -14.32
C LEU A 105 -10.53 1.35 -15.36
N SER A 106 -10.13 1.51 -16.63
CA SER A 106 -11.05 1.85 -17.71
C SER A 106 -12.08 0.75 -18.01
N GLU A 107 -11.86 -0.47 -17.50
CA GLU A 107 -12.79 -1.60 -17.60
C GLU A 107 -14.07 -1.42 -16.77
N PHE A 108 -14.07 -0.47 -15.83
CA PHE A 108 -15.23 -0.10 -15.02
C PHE A 108 -16.00 1.05 -15.66
N LYS A 109 -17.32 0.97 -15.57
CA LYS A 109 -18.21 2.07 -15.95
C LYS A 109 -18.28 3.12 -14.85
N ASP A 110 -18.60 4.35 -15.21
CA ASP A 110 -18.69 5.48 -14.27
C ASP A 110 -19.64 5.20 -13.09
N ASN A 111 -20.81 4.61 -13.37
CA ASN A 111 -21.77 4.26 -12.33
C ASN A 111 -21.25 3.17 -11.39
N GLU A 112 -20.29 2.34 -11.82
CA GLU A 112 -19.69 1.31 -10.99
C GLU A 112 -18.69 1.84 -9.96
N LEU A 113 -18.12 3.02 -10.24
CA LEU A 113 -17.11 3.68 -9.42
C LEU A 113 -17.69 4.75 -8.48
N SER A 114 -18.94 5.20 -8.73
CA SER A 114 -19.60 6.27 -7.98
C SER A 114 -19.69 6.06 -6.46
N GLN A 115 -19.76 4.80 -6.02
CA GLN A 115 -19.84 4.40 -4.60
C GLN A 115 -18.49 3.98 -4.02
N LEU A 116 -17.41 4.06 -4.80
CA LEU A 116 -16.09 3.62 -4.38
C LEU A 116 -15.57 4.54 -3.29
N ARG A 117 -15.25 3.97 -2.12
CA ARG A 117 -14.69 4.69 -0.97
C ARG A 117 -13.20 4.43 -0.79
N HIS A 118 -12.73 3.24 -1.15
CA HIS A 118 -11.34 2.82 -1.03
C HIS A 118 -10.81 2.36 -2.39
N LEU A 119 -9.71 2.97 -2.82
CA LEU A 119 -9.00 2.61 -4.06
C LEU A 119 -7.52 2.38 -3.76
N ASP A 120 -7.01 1.18 -4.01
CA ASP A 120 -5.56 0.90 -4.07
C ASP A 120 -5.20 0.54 -5.50
N CYS A 121 -4.41 1.39 -6.16
CA CYS A 121 -3.97 1.18 -7.53
C CYS A 121 -2.44 1.22 -7.62
N SER A 122 -1.87 0.22 -8.32
CA SER A 122 -0.41 0.04 -8.34
C SER A 122 0.30 0.64 -9.56
N LYS A 123 -0.43 1.02 -10.61
CA LYS A 123 0.17 1.40 -11.90
C LYS A 123 -0.32 2.73 -12.45
N TYR A 124 -1.63 2.86 -12.65
CA TYR A 124 -2.19 3.99 -13.37
C TYR A 124 -3.62 4.24 -12.91
N LEU A 125 -3.89 5.49 -12.53
CA LEU A 125 -5.23 5.99 -12.29
C LEU A 125 -5.54 7.02 -13.39
N PRO A 126 -6.40 6.67 -14.39
CA PRO A 126 -6.75 7.59 -15.45
C PRO A 126 -7.46 8.84 -14.90
N LEU A 127 -7.01 10.04 -15.28
CA LEU A 127 -7.66 11.30 -14.85
C LEU A 127 -9.14 11.35 -15.27
N GLN A 128 -9.48 10.69 -16.38
CA GLN A 128 -10.84 10.65 -16.93
C GLN A 128 -11.86 9.98 -16.00
N ILE A 129 -11.42 9.11 -15.09
CA ILE A 129 -12.32 8.42 -14.17
C ILE A 129 -12.48 9.15 -12.83
N LEU A 130 -11.72 10.22 -12.56
CA LEU A 130 -11.82 10.98 -11.31
C LEU A 130 -13.22 11.56 -11.04
N PRO A 131 -13.96 12.10 -12.03
CA PRO A 131 -15.32 12.58 -11.79
C PRO A 131 -16.26 11.46 -11.30
N SER A 132 -15.98 10.22 -11.69
CA SER A 132 -16.74 9.03 -11.31
C SER A 132 -16.41 8.56 -9.90
N LEU A 133 -15.33 9.06 -9.26
CA LEU A 133 -14.89 8.71 -7.91
C LEU A 133 -15.43 9.67 -6.84
N SER A 134 -16.68 10.10 -6.99
CA SER A 134 -17.31 11.12 -6.13
C SER A 134 -17.47 10.75 -4.64
N SER A 135 -17.34 9.47 -4.27
CA SER A 135 -17.42 8.99 -2.88
C SER A 135 -16.07 8.55 -2.28
N LEU A 136 -14.98 8.72 -3.04
CA LEU A 136 -13.65 8.28 -2.64
C LEU A 136 -13.17 9.00 -1.38
N ALA A 137 -12.79 8.22 -0.37
CA ALA A 137 -12.28 8.73 0.89
C ALA A 137 -10.85 8.27 1.17
N HIS A 138 -10.44 7.14 0.61
CA HIS A 138 -9.16 6.50 0.86
C HIS A 138 -8.50 6.13 -0.45
N LEU A 139 -7.29 6.65 -0.67
CA LEU A 139 -6.54 6.42 -1.90
C LEU A 139 -5.13 5.91 -1.57
N THR A 140 -4.75 4.78 -2.17
CA THR A 140 -3.39 4.27 -2.20
C THR A 140 -2.85 4.33 -3.62
N LEU A 141 -1.73 5.04 -3.80
CA LEU A 141 -1.00 5.16 -5.05
C LEU A 141 0.38 4.51 -4.90
N ARG A 142 0.79 3.72 -5.90
CA ARG A 142 2.14 3.12 -5.94
C ARG A 142 2.89 3.68 -7.15
N GLY A 143 3.80 4.61 -6.88
CA GLY A 143 4.45 5.59 -7.75
C GLY A 143 5.43 5.08 -8.80
N HIS A 144 5.74 3.79 -8.87
CA HIS A 144 6.80 3.29 -9.76
C HIS A 144 6.58 3.55 -11.26
N TYR A 145 5.35 3.87 -11.67
CA TYR A 145 4.97 4.02 -13.08
C TYR A 145 4.36 5.39 -13.42
N PHE A 146 4.29 6.30 -12.46
CA PHE A 146 3.71 7.61 -12.68
C PHE A 146 4.79 8.62 -13.07
N ASN A 147 4.53 9.42 -14.10
CA ASN A 147 5.24 10.68 -14.30
C ASN A 147 4.73 11.73 -13.30
N ASN A 148 5.62 12.60 -12.86
CA ASN A 148 5.40 13.52 -11.74
C ASN A 148 4.19 14.43 -11.93
N GLU A 149 3.99 14.94 -13.14
CA GLU A 149 2.89 15.86 -13.46
C GLU A 149 1.51 15.20 -13.29
N THR A 150 1.41 13.87 -13.43
CA THR A 150 0.12 13.18 -13.39
C THR A 150 -0.37 12.96 -11.97
N ILE A 151 0.50 12.68 -10.99
CA ILE A 151 0.06 12.46 -9.59
C ILE A 151 -0.36 13.78 -8.95
N ASP A 152 0.40 14.86 -9.12
CA ASP A 152 0.03 16.17 -8.59
C ASP A 152 -1.33 16.60 -9.17
N GLN A 153 -1.51 16.51 -10.49
CA GLN A 153 -2.78 16.85 -11.15
C GLN A 153 -3.93 15.97 -10.66
N LEU A 154 -3.69 14.67 -10.53
CA LEU A 154 -4.67 13.72 -10.00
C LEU A 154 -5.14 14.12 -8.61
N LEU A 155 -4.23 14.47 -7.70
CA LEU A 155 -4.60 14.86 -6.34
C LEU A 155 -5.35 16.20 -6.30
N LEU A 156 -4.95 17.18 -7.13
CA LEU A 156 -5.66 18.45 -7.26
C LEU A 156 -7.11 18.27 -7.73
N ASP A 157 -7.32 17.39 -8.72
CA ASP A 157 -8.62 17.10 -9.30
C ASP A 157 -9.47 16.15 -8.45
N CYS A 158 -8.83 15.41 -7.54
CA CYS A 158 -9.50 14.52 -6.62
C CYS A 158 -10.34 15.30 -5.60
N ILE A 159 -11.39 14.65 -5.11
CA ILE A 159 -12.15 15.14 -3.96
C ILE A 159 -11.30 15.08 -2.69
N SER A 160 -11.68 15.83 -1.67
CA SER A 160 -10.94 15.87 -0.41
C SER A 160 -10.92 14.49 0.26
N LEU A 161 -9.71 13.93 0.41
CA LEU A 161 -9.48 12.59 0.95
C LEU A 161 -9.41 12.60 2.48
N ALA A 162 -9.87 11.52 3.09
CA ALA A 162 -9.69 11.23 4.51
C ALA A 162 -8.40 10.44 4.78
N SER A 163 -7.94 9.64 3.82
CA SER A 163 -6.69 8.90 3.89
C SER A 163 -5.97 8.92 2.54
N LEU A 164 -4.66 9.16 2.60
CA LEU A 164 -3.77 9.10 1.45
C LEU A 164 -2.54 8.26 1.79
N ASN A 165 -2.28 7.22 1.00
CA ASN A 165 -1.06 6.44 1.05
C ASN A 165 -0.34 6.56 -0.29
N VAL A 166 0.89 7.08 -0.30
CA VAL A 166 1.71 7.16 -1.50
C VAL A 166 3.02 6.44 -1.26
N ILE A 167 3.23 5.41 -2.09
CA ILE A 167 4.40 4.55 -2.07
C ILE A 167 5.26 4.89 -3.29
N GLY A 168 6.56 5.13 -3.12
CA GLY A 168 7.43 5.68 -4.18
C GLY A 168 7.14 7.15 -4.48
N TRP A 169 6.83 7.94 -3.46
CA TRP A 169 6.27 9.29 -3.62
C TRP A 169 7.26 10.34 -4.12
N ARG A 170 8.57 10.23 -3.83
CA ARG A 170 9.45 11.41 -3.86
C ARG A 170 9.64 11.98 -5.26
N ASN A 171 9.78 11.12 -6.25
CA ASN A 171 9.91 11.62 -7.61
C ASN A 171 8.59 12.18 -8.13
N CYS A 172 7.44 11.72 -7.63
CA CYS A 172 6.16 11.93 -8.29
C CYS A 172 5.19 12.88 -7.58
N LEU A 173 5.53 13.38 -6.39
CA LEU A 173 4.59 14.10 -5.52
C LEU A 173 5.22 15.31 -4.85
N LYS A 174 4.54 16.46 -4.94
CA LYS A 174 4.84 17.63 -4.10
C LYS A 174 3.93 17.62 -2.88
N LEU A 175 4.52 17.73 -1.69
CA LEU A 175 3.75 17.73 -0.43
C LEU A 175 2.74 18.88 -0.37
N ASP A 176 3.10 20.07 -0.88
CA ASP A 176 2.22 21.24 -0.95
C ASP A 176 0.91 20.95 -1.71
N THR A 177 0.96 20.09 -2.73
CA THR A 177 -0.23 19.65 -3.47
C THR A 177 -1.21 18.94 -2.55
N ILE A 178 -0.70 18.03 -1.70
CA ILE A 178 -1.49 17.30 -0.72
C ILE A 178 -2.11 18.27 0.27
N PHE A 179 -1.30 19.18 0.82
CA PHE A 179 -1.73 20.07 1.90
C PHE A 179 -2.77 21.08 1.44
N THR A 180 -2.56 21.67 0.26
CA THR A 180 -3.48 22.65 -0.33
C THR A 180 -4.88 22.08 -0.53
N ARG A 181 -4.98 20.81 -0.96
CA ARG A 181 -6.25 20.19 -1.34
C ARG A 181 -6.88 19.31 -0.27
N HIS A 182 -6.05 18.59 0.49
CA HIS A 182 -6.49 17.51 1.37
C HIS A 182 -6.09 17.72 2.84
N GLY A 183 -5.20 18.67 3.16
CA GLY A 183 -4.65 18.81 4.52
C GLY A 183 -5.72 18.89 5.62
N SER A 184 -6.76 19.70 5.42
CA SER A 184 -7.85 19.86 6.39
C SER A 184 -8.75 18.64 6.56
N SER A 185 -8.84 17.74 5.56
CA SER A 185 -9.68 16.55 5.61
C SER A 185 -8.91 15.28 6.01
N LEU A 186 -7.59 15.28 5.84
CA LEU A 186 -6.75 14.11 6.09
C LEU A 186 -6.77 13.71 7.57
N ARG A 187 -7.00 12.41 7.77
CA ARG A 187 -6.94 11.72 9.05
C ARG A 187 -5.85 10.66 9.06
N ALA A 188 -5.44 10.17 7.89
CA ALA A 188 -4.33 9.24 7.74
C ALA A 188 -3.45 9.65 6.56
N LEU A 189 -2.14 9.69 6.79
CA LEU A 189 -1.15 9.98 5.77
C LEU A 189 -0.03 8.94 5.88
N ALA A 190 0.22 8.22 4.80
CA ALA A 190 1.34 7.30 4.70
C ALA A 190 2.20 7.71 3.50
N LEU A 191 3.45 8.06 3.78
CA LEU A 191 4.44 8.40 2.77
C LEU A 191 5.58 7.41 2.91
N HIS A 192 5.73 6.58 1.88
CA HIS A 192 6.71 5.52 1.88
C HIS A 192 7.53 5.56 0.60
N GLU A 193 8.84 5.49 0.70
CA GLU A 193 9.80 5.40 -0.40
C GLU A 193 10.60 4.12 -0.25
N PHE A 194 10.88 3.44 -1.36
CA PHE A 194 11.59 2.18 -1.27
C PHE A 194 13.07 2.41 -1.04
N GLU A 195 13.67 1.56 -0.20
CA GLU A 195 15.12 1.50 -0.14
C GLU A 195 15.72 1.11 -1.50
N ASN A 196 16.72 1.87 -1.95
CA ASN A 196 17.43 1.65 -3.19
C ASN A 196 18.81 1.02 -2.92
N ALA A 197 19.16 0.01 -3.71
CA ALA A 197 20.49 -0.59 -3.67
C ALA A 197 21.58 0.35 -4.23
N ASP A 198 21.19 1.40 -4.96
CA ASP A 198 22.10 2.43 -5.44
C ASP A 198 22.35 3.50 -4.37
N ALA A 199 23.52 3.46 -3.75
CA ALA A 199 23.95 4.43 -2.75
C ALA A 199 24.03 5.88 -3.27
N ALA A 200 24.09 6.10 -4.60
CA ALA A 200 24.00 7.44 -5.18
C ALA A 200 22.58 8.03 -5.11
N ASN A 201 21.58 7.17 -4.93
CA ASN A 201 20.17 7.52 -4.88
C ASN A 201 19.56 6.98 -3.57
N PRO A 202 19.98 7.49 -2.40
CA PRO A 202 19.49 7.01 -1.12
C PRO A 202 17.98 7.20 -1.03
N ARG A 203 17.32 6.30 -0.27
CA ARG A 203 15.92 6.48 0.11
C ARG A 203 15.73 7.85 0.71
N GLN A 204 14.64 8.51 0.39
CA GLN A 204 14.37 9.82 0.93
C GLN A 204 13.35 9.74 2.04
N VAL A 205 13.54 10.63 3.01
CA VAL A 205 12.74 10.71 4.24
C VAL A 205 12.28 12.15 4.40
N LEU A 206 11.21 12.36 5.17
CA LEU A 206 10.76 13.71 5.47
C LEU A 206 11.82 14.45 6.29
N SER A 207 12.08 15.71 5.93
CA SER A 207 12.84 16.63 6.77
C SER A 207 12.02 17.05 8.00
N ILE A 208 12.69 17.67 8.97
CA ILE A 208 12.01 18.24 10.15
C ILE A 208 11.05 19.36 9.74
N GLU A 209 11.46 20.20 8.80
CA GLU A 209 10.61 21.28 8.27
C GLU A 209 9.38 20.72 7.55
N GLU A 210 9.54 19.65 6.78
CA GLU A 210 8.40 18.96 6.15
C GLU A 210 7.47 18.32 7.18
N LEU A 211 8.00 17.74 8.27
CA LEU A 211 7.18 17.20 9.36
C LEU A 211 6.39 18.30 10.09
N HIS A 212 7.00 19.45 10.36
CA HIS A 212 6.28 20.61 10.88
C HIS A 212 5.20 21.09 9.89
N HIS A 213 5.50 21.07 8.60
CA HIS A 213 4.50 21.44 7.60
C HIS A 213 3.32 20.47 7.56
N VAL A 214 3.56 19.15 7.66
CA VAL A 214 2.50 18.14 7.84
C VAL A 214 1.65 18.46 9.06
N GLN A 215 2.28 18.77 10.19
CA GLN A 215 1.60 19.10 11.45
C GLN A 215 0.68 20.31 11.29
N ASP A 216 1.18 21.39 10.70
CA ASP A 216 0.46 22.65 10.52
C ASP A 216 -0.72 22.52 9.55
N CYS A 217 -0.51 21.78 8.46
CA CYS A 217 -1.51 21.63 7.41
C CYS A 217 -2.52 20.52 7.66
N CYS A 218 -2.22 19.54 8.52
CA CYS A 218 -3.07 18.39 8.80
C CYS A 218 -3.47 18.30 10.29
N PRO A 219 -4.25 19.27 10.83
CA PRO A 219 -4.55 19.36 12.27
C PRO A 219 -5.38 18.16 12.81
N HIS A 220 -6.04 17.43 11.91
CA HIS A 220 -6.87 16.28 12.25
C HIS A 220 -6.19 14.93 11.97
N LEU A 221 -4.89 14.93 11.67
CA LEU A 221 -4.13 13.72 11.37
C LEU A 221 -4.06 12.80 12.59
N LYS A 222 -4.65 11.61 12.48
CA LYS A 222 -4.67 10.56 13.50
C LYS A 222 -3.65 9.48 13.24
N GLU A 223 -3.24 9.30 11.99
CA GLU A 223 -2.35 8.24 11.55
C GLU A 223 -1.27 8.80 10.64
N LEU A 224 -0.02 8.48 10.95
CA LEU A 224 1.12 8.89 10.17
C LEU A 224 2.04 7.69 9.94
N SER A 225 2.41 7.43 8.70
CA SER A 225 3.50 6.52 8.35
C SER A 225 4.58 7.28 7.59
N ILE A 226 5.82 7.16 8.07
CA ILE A 226 7.00 7.82 7.50
C ILE A 226 8.19 6.87 7.50
N ASP A 227 9.15 7.14 6.63
CA ASP A 227 10.42 6.44 6.59
C ASP A 227 11.47 7.13 7.46
N LEU A 228 12.34 6.33 8.08
CA LEU A 228 13.50 6.81 8.84
C LEU A 228 14.77 6.15 8.32
N ASN A 229 15.81 6.95 8.05
CA ASN A 229 17.09 6.45 7.57
C ASN A 229 18.15 6.52 8.65
N PHE A 230 18.62 5.36 9.07
CA PHE A 230 19.83 5.27 9.90
C PHE A 230 21.07 5.38 9.02
N PRO A 231 22.13 6.05 9.50
CA PRO A 231 23.40 6.15 8.78
C PRO A 231 23.99 4.77 8.47
N GLU A 232 24.34 4.57 7.19
CA GLU A 232 24.98 3.35 6.71
C GLU A 232 26.50 3.50 6.59
N ASN A 233 27.02 4.73 6.64
CA ASN A 233 28.45 5.00 6.56
C ASN A 233 28.86 6.27 7.35
N PRO A 234 29.61 6.15 8.46
CA PRO A 234 29.96 4.87 9.11
C PRO A 234 28.70 4.22 9.70
N LEU A 235 28.66 2.90 9.71
CA LEU A 235 27.64 2.18 10.47
C LEU A 235 27.74 2.52 11.96
N PRO A 236 26.64 2.43 12.70
CA PRO A 236 26.66 2.51 14.16
C PRO A 236 27.71 1.54 14.70
N GLN A 237 28.61 2.04 15.54
CA GLN A 237 29.57 1.19 16.27
C GLN A 237 28.86 0.32 17.32
N THR A 238 27.64 0.71 17.69
CA THR A 238 26.77 0.01 18.62
C THR A 238 26.00 -1.10 17.92
N GLU A 239 25.84 -2.24 18.60
CA GLU A 239 25.02 -3.37 18.14
C GLU A 239 23.50 -3.09 18.22
N ARG A 240 23.10 -1.84 18.48
CA ARG A 240 21.71 -1.43 18.70
C ARG A 240 21.44 -0.12 17.97
N LEU A 241 20.22 -0.01 17.43
CA LEU A 241 19.66 1.26 16.99
C LEU A 241 19.41 2.13 18.24
N GLY A 242 19.86 3.38 18.19
CA GLY A 242 19.62 4.36 19.25
C GLY A 242 18.68 5.44 18.77
N THR A 243 17.84 5.96 19.67
CA THR A 243 16.90 7.04 19.35
C THR A 243 17.57 8.39 19.09
N VAL A 244 18.77 8.60 19.63
CA VAL A 244 19.53 9.87 19.55
C VAL A 244 19.66 10.39 18.11
N ILE A 245 19.81 9.48 17.14
CA ILE A 245 20.00 9.83 15.71
C ILE A 245 18.78 10.57 15.14
N HIS A 246 17.59 10.29 15.66
CA HIS A 246 16.32 10.85 15.18
C HIS A 246 15.57 11.59 16.29
N GLN A 247 16.29 12.10 17.30
CA GLN A 247 15.67 12.74 18.46
C GLN A 247 14.76 13.91 18.06
N GLU A 248 15.21 14.79 17.16
CA GLU A 248 14.42 15.93 16.68
C GLU A 248 13.13 15.47 15.95
N ILE A 249 13.17 14.34 15.25
CA ILE A 249 11.99 13.75 14.62
C ILE A 249 11.01 13.28 15.70
N TYR A 250 11.48 12.55 16.71
CA TYR A 250 10.64 12.08 17.81
C TYR A 250 10.05 13.22 18.64
N ASP A 251 10.84 14.27 18.88
CA ASP A 251 10.40 15.49 19.55
C ASP A 251 9.29 16.16 18.73
N THR A 252 9.47 16.30 17.42
CA THR A 252 8.45 16.87 16.51
C THR A 252 7.18 16.03 16.51
N LEU A 253 7.30 14.70 16.37
CA LEU A 253 6.17 13.77 16.40
C LEU A 253 5.41 13.83 17.72
N SER A 254 6.12 14.02 18.84
CA SER A 254 5.49 14.23 20.16
C SER A 254 4.57 15.45 20.16
N THR A 255 4.80 16.42 19.27
CA THR A 255 4.01 17.64 19.19
C THR A 255 2.70 17.51 18.36
N PHE A 256 2.43 16.37 17.74
CA PHE A 256 1.14 16.16 17.05
C PHE A 256 0.01 15.98 18.06
N THR A 257 -1.05 16.79 18.00
CA THR A 257 -2.15 16.77 18.98
C THR A 257 -3.18 15.66 18.72
N SER A 258 -3.39 15.35 17.44
CA SER A 258 -4.40 14.39 16.98
C SER A 258 -3.85 12.99 16.70
N LEU A 259 -2.52 12.83 16.67
CA LEU A 259 -1.86 11.58 16.28
C LEU A 259 -2.12 10.47 17.31
N ARG A 260 -2.58 9.30 16.84
CA ARG A 260 -2.89 8.11 17.64
C ARG A 260 -2.14 6.89 17.19
N ARG A 261 -1.88 6.77 15.88
CA ARG A 261 -1.15 5.64 15.31
C ARG A 261 0.02 6.14 14.50
N LEU A 262 1.20 5.60 14.77
CA LEU A 262 2.43 5.96 14.09
C LEU A 262 3.09 4.72 13.53
N GLN A 263 3.57 4.79 12.29
CA GLN A 263 4.37 3.75 11.68
C GLN A 263 5.69 4.32 11.18
N LEU A 264 6.78 3.72 11.64
CA LEU A 264 8.14 4.08 11.25
C LEU A 264 8.72 2.97 10.37
N ASN A 265 9.06 3.27 9.13
CA ASN A 265 9.72 2.31 8.23
C ASN A 265 11.23 2.56 8.18
N ILE A 266 11.99 1.64 8.75
CA ILE A 266 13.44 1.76 8.92
C ILE A 266 14.15 1.05 7.78
N ASN A 267 15.23 1.65 7.27
CA ASN A 267 16.07 1.07 6.24
C ASN A 267 16.81 -0.18 6.76
N TRP A 268 17.14 -1.09 5.86
CA TRP A 268 17.97 -2.27 6.18
C TRP A 268 19.46 -2.05 5.99
N GLY A 269 19.83 -1.05 5.18
CA GLY A 269 21.19 -0.88 4.72
C GLY A 269 21.49 -1.63 3.42
N ILE A 270 20.48 -1.80 2.57
CA ILE A 270 20.56 -2.45 1.26
C ILE A 270 21.45 -1.64 0.31
N SER A 271 21.63 -0.34 0.52
CA SER A 271 22.57 0.45 -0.29
C SER A 271 24.03 -0.05 -0.15
N THR A 272 24.35 -0.75 0.94
CA THR A 272 25.66 -1.40 1.15
C THR A 272 25.81 -2.74 0.42
N TYR A 273 24.77 -3.19 -0.29
CA TYR A 273 24.77 -4.47 -1.00
C TYR A 273 25.80 -4.47 -2.14
N ASN A 274 26.72 -5.43 -2.09
CA ASN A 274 27.71 -5.60 -3.15
C ASN A 274 27.13 -6.48 -4.26
N LYS A 275 26.87 -5.89 -5.43
CA LYS A 275 26.40 -6.60 -6.64
C LYS A 275 27.25 -7.82 -7.04
N GLN A 276 28.51 -7.90 -6.59
CA GLN A 276 29.40 -9.03 -6.88
C GLN A 276 29.18 -10.27 -5.99
N ARG A 277 28.50 -10.15 -4.85
CA ARG A 277 28.16 -11.27 -3.96
C ARG A 277 26.64 -11.36 -3.88
N PHE A 278 26.06 -12.28 -4.63
CA PHE A 278 24.63 -12.41 -4.87
C PHE A 278 23.80 -12.75 -3.61
N ASP A 279 24.44 -12.94 -2.46
CA ASP A 279 23.80 -13.69 -1.37
C ASP A 279 23.43 -12.78 -0.19
N ARG A 280 24.25 -11.77 0.18
CA ARG A 280 24.02 -10.92 1.37
C ARG A 280 24.69 -9.54 1.29
N PRO A 281 24.08 -8.49 1.88
CA PRO A 281 24.74 -7.20 2.11
C PRO A 281 26.00 -7.36 2.95
N ARG A 282 27.01 -6.50 2.72
CA ARG A 282 28.32 -6.63 3.39
C ARG A 282 28.23 -6.39 4.89
N LYS A 283 27.34 -5.49 5.30
CA LYS A 283 27.03 -5.16 6.68
C LYS A 283 25.58 -4.70 6.74
N LEU A 284 24.90 -5.06 7.82
CA LEU A 284 23.50 -4.72 8.05
C LEU A 284 23.39 -3.73 9.18
N LEU A 285 22.34 -2.92 9.14
CA LEU A 285 21.94 -2.17 10.33
C LEU A 285 21.53 -3.15 11.44
N PRO A 286 21.73 -2.79 12.71
CA PRO A 286 21.16 -3.55 13.81
C PRO A 286 19.65 -3.72 13.63
N LEU A 287 19.14 -4.89 14.03
CA LEU A 287 17.72 -5.15 14.00
C LEU A 287 16.98 -4.24 14.98
N ALA A 288 15.88 -3.64 14.52
CA ALA A 288 14.89 -3.06 15.42
C ALA A 288 14.40 -4.17 16.37
N ASN A 289 14.47 -3.90 17.67
CA ASN A 289 14.09 -4.84 18.71
C ASN A 289 13.16 -4.15 19.73
N GLU A 290 12.65 -4.92 20.69
CA GLU A 290 11.73 -4.40 21.70
C GLU A 290 12.33 -3.23 22.51
N ALA A 291 13.64 -3.25 22.79
CA ALA A 291 14.30 -2.18 23.54
C ALA A 291 14.25 -0.86 22.77
N PHE A 292 14.60 -0.89 21.47
CA PHE A 292 14.49 0.25 20.59
C PHE A 292 13.05 0.79 20.51
N VAL A 293 12.06 -0.09 20.37
CA VAL A 293 10.65 0.31 20.33
C VAL A 293 10.20 0.95 21.65
N LYS A 294 10.65 0.45 22.81
CA LYS A 294 10.40 1.08 24.12
C LYS A 294 11.00 2.49 24.20
N GLU A 295 12.22 2.66 23.70
CA GLU A 295 12.89 3.97 23.68
C GLU A 295 12.14 4.97 22.79
N VAL A 296 11.73 4.55 21.57
CA VAL A 296 10.95 5.39 20.65
C VAL A 296 9.59 5.75 21.24
N TRP A 297 8.88 4.76 21.80
CA TRP A 297 7.59 4.99 22.46
C TRP A 297 7.71 6.00 23.58
N THR A 298 8.76 5.87 24.40
CA THR A 298 9.04 6.80 25.49
C THR A 298 9.31 8.18 24.94
N ALA A 299 10.25 8.33 24.00
CA ALA A 299 10.62 9.62 23.41
C ALA A 299 9.41 10.40 22.88
N ILE A 300 8.50 9.73 22.16
CA ILE A 300 7.34 10.39 21.57
C ILE A 300 6.27 10.73 22.63
N ASN A 301 6.17 9.96 23.70
CA ASN A 301 5.16 10.20 24.76
C ASN A 301 5.69 11.04 25.95
N HIS A 302 7.01 11.30 26.06
CA HIS A 302 7.63 11.88 27.26
C HIS A 302 7.30 13.36 27.52
N GLY A 303 6.69 14.08 26.57
CA GLY A 303 6.58 15.54 26.63
C GLY A 303 5.25 16.14 27.10
N ARG A 304 4.22 15.34 27.45
CA ARG A 304 2.85 15.89 27.49
C ARG A 304 1.96 15.44 28.65
N PRO A 305 1.89 16.21 29.74
CA PRO A 305 0.80 16.11 30.70
C PRO A 305 -0.52 16.49 30.01
N GLY A 306 -1.45 15.53 29.88
CA GLY A 306 -2.82 15.79 29.41
C GLY A 306 -3.06 15.83 27.89
N SER A 307 -2.05 15.58 27.05
CA SER A 307 -2.31 15.36 25.62
C SER A 307 -2.65 13.91 25.32
N LEU A 308 -3.39 13.71 24.25
CA LEU A 308 -3.69 12.39 23.76
C LEU A 308 -2.41 11.70 23.26
N ARG A 309 -2.04 10.62 23.95
CA ARG A 309 -0.87 9.79 23.67
C ARG A 309 -1.05 8.98 22.39
N ILE A 310 0.06 8.56 21.81
CA ILE A 310 0.03 7.51 20.79
C ILE A 310 -0.55 6.24 21.43
N GLN A 311 -1.50 5.62 20.74
CA GLN A 311 -2.14 4.37 21.14
C GLN A 311 -1.44 3.17 20.50
N GLU A 312 -0.86 3.37 19.32
CA GLU A 312 -0.19 2.32 18.57
C GLU A 312 1.06 2.85 17.86
N LEU A 313 2.18 2.17 18.06
CA LEU A 313 3.44 2.38 17.34
C LEU A 313 3.79 1.11 16.58
N ARG A 314 3.92 1.22 15.26
CA ARG A 314 4.48 0.18 14.40
C ARG A 314 5.88 0.57 13.98
N VAL A 315 6.81 -0.36 14.11
CA VAL A 315 8.16 -0.22 13.55
C VAL A 315 8.36 -1.36 12.57
N SER A 316 8.59 -1.02 11.32
CA SER A 316 8.96 -1.97 10.28
C SER A 316 10.44 -1.78 9.95
N GLN A 317 11.13 -2.86 9.67
CA GLN A 317 12.46 -2.82 9.08
C GLN A 317 12.41 -3.61 7.77
N GLY A 318 12.58 -2.87 6.66
CA GLY A 318 12.55 -3.39 5.30
C GLY A 318 11.23 -3.39 4.56
N GLU A 319 11.34 -3.68 3.27
CA GLU A 319 10.25 -3.47 2.33
C GLU A 319 9.42 -4.72 2.10
N SER A 320 8.35 -4.88 2.89
CA SER A 320 7.34 -5.92 2.66
C SER A 320 6.57 -5.73 1.34
N GLN A 321 6.48 -4.48 0.86
CA GLN A 321 5.66 -4.12 -0.29
C GLN A 321 6.45 -4.00 -1.60
N ARG A 322 7.73 -4.36 -1.61
CA ARG A 322 8.55 -4.26 -2.81
C ARG A 322 7.96 -5.14 -3.91
N SER A 323 7.58 -4.51 -5.02
CA SER A 323 7.13 -5.28 -6.18
C SER A 323 8.28 -6.14 -6.68
N THR A 324 8.11 -7.46 -6.67
CA THR A 324 9.01 -8.31 -7.43
C THR A 324 8.77 -7.98 -8.91
N GLY A 325 9.79 -7.41 -9.54
CA GLY A 325 9.72 -7.08 -10.96
C GLY A 325 9.43 -8.31 -11.82
N HIS A 326 9.35 -8.11 -13.13
CA HIS A 326 9.14 -9.22 -14.06
C HIS A 326 10.35 -10.17 -14.04
N GLY A 327 10.16 -11.40 -13.55
CA GLY A 327 11.18 -12.45 -13.58
C GLY A 327 11.52 -13.00 -12.20
N TYR A 328 12.69 -13.65 -12.08
CA TYR A 328 13.20 -14.10 -10.80
C TYR A 328 13.71 -12.88 -10.01
N PRO A 329 13.26 -12.67 -8.76
CA PRO A 329 13.73 -11.54 -7.96
C PRO A 329 15.24 -11.60 -7.74
N ALA A 330 15.88 -10.44 -7.63
CA ALA A 330 17.30 -10.41 -7.24
C ALA A 330 17.47 -11.04 -5.85
N GLY A 331 18.61 -11.69 -5.59
CA GLY A 331 18.85 -12.41 -4.32
C GLY A 331 18.63 -11.55 -3.08
N TRP A 332 18.98 -10.26 -3.15
CA TRP A 332 18.72 -9.31 -2.06
C TRP A 332 17.24 -9.03 -1.81
N VAL A 333 16.38 -9.07 -2.84
CA VAL A 333 14.93 -8.91 -2.70
C VAL A 333 14.34 -10.12 -1.97
N THR A 334 14.76 -11.33 -2.35
CA THR A 334 14.35 -12.57 -1.66
C THR A 334 14.81 -12.57 -0.21
N TRP A 335 16.05 -12.13 0.04
CA TRP A 335 16.60 -12.01 1.38
C TRP A 335 15.84 -10.97 2.22
N GLU A 336 15.58 -9.79 1.69
CA GLU A 336 14.81 -8.72 2.34
C GLU A 336 13.41 -9.24 2.73
N GLN A 337 12.69 -9.86 1.80
CA GLN A 337 11.37 -10.46 2.06
C GLN A 337 11.41 -11.49 3.18
N SER A 338 12.47 -12.29 3.27
CA SER A 338 12.63 -13.31 4.32
C SER A 338 13.08 -12.74 5.67
N SER A 339 13.69 -11.56 5.66
CA SER A 339 14.30 -10.94 6.84
C SER A 339 13.45 -9.82 7.41
N HIS A 340 12.49 -9.30 6.64
CA HIS A 340 11.64 -8.21 7.07
C HIS A 340 10.97 -8.53 8.41
N HIS A 341 10.85 -7.49 9.22
CA HIS A 341 10.40 -7.65 10.59
C HIS A 341 9.54 -6.46 11.01
N TRP A 342 8.50 -6.78 11.78
CA TRP A 342 7.58 -5.79 12.34
C TRP A 342 7.48 -5.95 13.85
N LEU A 343 7.49 -4.81 14.53
CA LEU A 343 7.18 -4.69 15.94
C LEU A 343 5.98 -3.76 16.08
N LYS A 344 5.01 -4.17 16.90
CA LYS A 344 3.86 -3.35 17.28
C LYS A 344 3.89 -3.16 18.78
N ALA A 345 3.89 -1.90 19.20
CA ALA A 345 3.69 -1.49 20.58
C ALA A 345 2.30 -0.86 20.75
N THR A 346 1.61 -1.26 21.80
CA THR A 346 0.32 -0.70 22.23
C THR A 346 0.34 -0.42 23.71
N GLN A 347 -0.47 0.53 24.16
CA GLN A 347 -0.67 0.75 25.58
C GLN A 347 -1.24 -0.51 26.24
N SER A 348 -0.75 -0.84 27.43
CA SER A 348 -1.28 -1.98 28.20
C SER A 348 -2.75 -1.74 28.54
N GLU A 349 -3.57 -2.78 28.39
CA GLU A 349 -4.98 -2.77 28.82
C GLU A 349 -5.13 -2.94 30.35
N ARG A 350 -4.01 -3.13 31.05
CA ARG A 350 -3.98 -3.30 32.50
C ARG A 350 -4.22 -1.96 33.21
N ASP A 351 -5.28 -1.90 34.00
CA ASP A 351 -5.64 -0.71 34.79
C ASP A 351 -4.60 -0.37 35.88
N ASP A 352 -3.81 -1.35 36.35
CA ASP A 352 -2.83 -1.16 37.41
C ASP A 352 -1.49 -0.57 36.93
N GLU A 353 -1.24 -0.58 35.62
CA GLU A 353 0.00 -0.06 35.01
C GLU A 353 -0.29 0.75 33.72
N PRO A 354 -0.91 1.93 33.83
CA PRO A 354 -1.37 2.70 32.66
C PRO A 354 -0.26 3.23 31.75
N ASP A 355 1.00 3.18 32.20
CA ASP A 355 2.18 3.55 31.41
C ASP A 355 2.93 2.32 30.85
N GLU A 356 2.48 1.09 31.16
CA GLU A 356 3.05 -0.12 30.59
C GLU A 356 2.66 -0.24 29.10
N ILE A 357 3.58 -0.79 28.30
CA ILE A 357 3.32 -1.11 26.90
C ILE A 357 3.49 -2.59 26.64
N SER A 358 2.60 -3.13 25.82
CA SER A 358 2.72 -4.46 25.24
C SER A 358 3.42 -4.36 23.89
N ILE A 359 4.48 -5.14 23.69
CA ILE A 359 5.20 -5.22 22.42
C ILE A 359 5.00 -6.62 21.85
N SER A 360 4.65 -6.67 20.58
CA SER A 360 4.40 -7.89 19.83
C SER A 360 5.20 -7.87 18.53
N SER A 361 5.74 -9.04 18.20
CA SER A 361 6.61 -9.27 17.04
C SER A 361 5.86 -10.10 16.00
N TYR A 362 5.98 -9.71 14.74
CA TYR A 362 5.28 -10.35 13.65
C TYR A 362 6.20 -10.51 12.45
N ARG A 363 5.88 -11.53 11.64
CA ARG A 363 6.44 -11.65 10.29
C ARG A 363 5.75 -10.67 9.38
N ASP A 364 4.43 -10.75 9.24
CA ASP A 364 3.67 -9.89 8.32
C ASP A 364 2.61 -9.08 9.09
N ILE A 365 2.92 -7.82 9.46
CA ILE A 365 1.87 -6.87 9.86
C ILE A 365 1.50 -6.07 8.62
N PRO A 366 0.20 -5.94 8.33
CA PRO A 366 -0.22 -5.02 7.30
C PRO A 366 0.10 -3.57 7.69
N ASP A 367 0.45 -2.75 6.72
CA ASP A 367 0.44 -1.29 6.87
C ASP A 367 -0.95 -0.82 7.35
N PHE A 368 -1.08 0.34 7.99
CA PHE A 368 -2.38 0.86 8.42
C PHE A 368 -3.42 0.93 7.28
N SER A 369 -2.93 1.15 6.05
CA SER A 369 -3.77 1.11 4.86
C SER A 369 -4.45 -0.25 4.63
N GLU A 370 -3.81 -1.36 5.00
CA GLU A 370 -4.34 -2.72 4.91
C GLU A 370 -5.34 -3.07 6.03
N ASP A 371 -5.29 -2.39 7.17
CA ASP A 371 -6.31 -2.55 8.22
C ASP A 371 -7.69 -2.12 7.72
N LEU A 372 -7.76 -1.04 6.92
CA LEU A 372 -8.99 -0.58 6.27
C LEU A 372 -9.60 -1.67 5.36
N TRP A 373 -8.75 -2.47 4.70
CA TRP A 373 -9.20 -3.57 3.84
C TRP A 373 -9.68 -4.79 4.65
N ARG A 374 -9.17 -5.00 5.87
CA ARG A 374 -9.58 -6.10 6.74
C ARG A 374 -10.94 -5.86 7.41
N GLU A 375 -11.24 -4.62 7.76
CA GLU A 375 -12.56 -4.25 8.31
C GLU A 375 -13.71 -4.53 7.34
N CYS A 376 -13.40 -4.68 6.04
CA CYS A 376 -14.38 -4.98 5.00
C CYS A 376 -14.61 -6.48 4.70
N ARG A 377 -14.05 -7.41 5.50
CA ARG A 377 -14.08 -8.87 5.24
C ARG A 377 -15.21 -9.65 5.95
N TRP A 378 -16.25 -9.00 6.48
CA TRP A 378 -17.27 -9.65 7.32
C TRP A 378 -18.59 -9.91 6.60
#